data_AF-Q4FBF5-F1
#
_entry.id   AF-Q4FBF5-F1
#
_cell.length_a   1.000
_cell.length_b   1.000
_cell.length_c   1.000
_cell.angle_alpha   90.00
_cell.angle_beta   90.00
_cell.angle_gamma   90.00
#
_symmetry.space_group_name_H-M   'P 1'
#
loop_
_entity.id
_entity.type
_entity.pdbx_description
1 polymer ?
#
loop_
_entity_poly.entity_id
_entity_poly.type
_entity_poly.pdbx_seq_one_letter_code
_entity_poly.pdbx_strand_id
1 'polypeptide(L)'
;MEPGMTVSHVARLHGIQPSLLFKWKKQYLEGSLTAVAAGEDVVPASELAAAIKQINQLQRLLGKKTMEVEILKEAVEYAQSRKWIAHVPLLPSDKE
;
A
#
# COMPACT_ATOMS: atom_id res chain seq x y z
N MET A 1 7.92 -25.96 -11.69
CA MET A 1 6.67 -26.73 -11.70
C MET A 1 6.20 -26.73 -13.15
N GLU A 2 6.30 -27.85 -13.84
CA GLU A 2 5.76 -27.96 -15.20
C GLU A 2 4.24 -27.69 -15.17
N PRO A 3 3.69 -26.87 -16.08
CA PRO A 3 2.25 -26.68 -16.18
C PRO A 3 1.56 -28.03 -16.47
N GLY A 4 0.91 -28.62 -15.46
CA GLY A 4 0.23 -29.92 -15.58
C GLY A 4 0.56 -30.95 -14.48
N MET A 5 1.58 -30.72 -13.65
CA MET A 5 1.85 -31.61 -12.50
C MET A 5 0.86 -31.36 -11.35
N THR A 6 0.14 -32.41 -10.95
CA THR A 6 -0.79 -32.36 -9.80
C THR A 6 -0.04 -32.53 -8.48
N VAL A 7 -0.57 -31.94 -7.39
CA VAL A 7 0.01 -32.05 -6.03
C VAL A 7 0.21 -33.52 -5.62
N SER A 8 -0.72 -34.39 -5.99
CA SER A 8 -0.67 -35.83 -5.73
C SER A 8 0.46 -36.55 -6.48
N HIS A 9 0.86 -36.06 -7.65
CA HIS A 9 1.99 -36.61 -8.39
C HIS A 9 3.32 -36.26 -7.70
N VAL A 10 3.49 -35.00 -7.32
CA VAL A 10 4.68 -34.51 -6.59
C VAL A 10 4.81 -35.20 -5.23
N ALA A 11 3.70 -35.36 -4.51
CA ALA A 11 3.65 -36.09 -3.24
C ALA A 11 4.20 -37.52 -3.37
N ARG A 12 3.78 -38.26 -4.40
CA ARG A 12 4.20 -39.63 -4.66
C ARG A 12 5.68 -39.71 -5.06
N LEU A 13 6.14 -38.79 -5.90
CA LEU A 13 7.54 -38.73 -6.34
C LEU A 13 8.51 -38.58 -5.17
N HIS A 14 8.13 -37.78 -4.17
CA HIS A 14 8.98 -37.48 -3.02
C HIS A 14 8.63 -38.29 -1.76
N GLY A 15 7.67 -39.21 -1.83
CA GLY A 15 7.22 -39.99 -0.66
C GLY A 15 6.59 -39.13 0.44
N ILE A 16 6.07 -37.95 0.10
CA ILE A 16 5.47 -36.99 1.04
C ILE A 16 3.95 -37.17 1.04
N GLN A 17 3.32 -37.08 2.21
CA GLN A 17 1.86 -37.11 2.29
C GLN A 17 1.24 -35.88 1.57
N PRO A 18 0.27 -36.05 0.65
CA PRO A 18 -0.31 -34.92 -0.08
C PRO A 18 -0.87 -33.81 0.81
N SER A 19 -1.45 -34.17 1.97
CA SER A 19 -1.99 -33.22 2.96
C SER A 19 -0.94 -32.24 3.48
N LEU A 20 0.33 -32.66 3.57
CA LEU A 20 1.44 -31.80 3.98
C LEU A 20 1.79 -30.78 2.90
N LEU A 21 1.79 -31.19 1.62
CA LEU A 21 1.98 -30.27 0.50
C LEU A 21 0.83 -29.27 0.38
N PHE A 22 -0.42 -29.67 0.64
CA PHE A 22 -1.54 -28.74 0.70
C PHE A 22 -1.39 -27.73 1.85
N LYS A 23 -0.95 -28.20 3.03
CA LYS A 23 -0.69 -27.34 4.18
C LYS A 23 0.43 -26.34 3.89
N TRP A 24 1.56 -26.78 3.33
CA TRP A 24 2.67 -25.90 2.96
C TRP A 24 2.31 -24.95 1.82
N LYS A 25 1.57 -25.40 0.81
CA LYS A 25 1.06 -24.53 -0.25
C LYS A 25 0.15 -23.44 0.31
N LYS A 26 -0.75 -23.81 1.23
CA LYS A 26 -1.62 -22.87 1.93
C LYS A 26 -0.80 -21.87 2.74
N GLN A 27 0.13 -22.33 3.57
CA GLN A 27 1.02 -21.48 4.36
C GLN A 27 1.90 -20.59 3.48
N TYR A 28 2.38 -21.07 2.35
CA TYR A 28 3.15 -20.28 1.38
C TYR A 28 2.31 -19.17 0.74
N LEU A 29 1.09 -19.49 0.30
CA LEU A 29 0.16 -18.51 -0.28
C LEU A 29 -0.32 -17.49 0.76
N GLU A 30 -0.46 -17.93 2.02
CA GLU A 30 -0.83 -17.07 3.16
C GLU A 30 0.38 -16.33 3.75
N GLY A 31 1.60 -16.53 3.23
CA GLY A 31 2.82 -15.85 3.69
C GLY A 31 3.39 -16.36 5.02
N SER A 32 2.91 -17.49 5.54
CA SER A 32 3.22 -18.07 6.85
C SER A 32 4.50 -18.94 6.89
N LEU A 33 5.32 -19.00 5.82
CA LEU A 33 6.52 -19.84 5.77
C LEU A 33 7.81 -19.08 6.15
N THR A 34 7.69 -18.11 7.06
CA THR A 34 8.86 -17.42 7.64
C THR A 34 8.59 -17.07 9.11
N ALA A 35 8.47 -18.09 9.96
CA ALA A 35 8.42 -17.90 11.42
C ALA A 35 8.97 -19.11 12.20
N VAL A 36 10.08 -19.71 11.74
CA VAL A 36 10.79 -20.75 12.53
C VAL A 36 12.29 -20.44 12.70
N ALA A 37 12.71 -19.19 12.54
CA ALA A 37 13.99 -18.75 13.07
C ALA A 37 13.87 -17.30 13.58
N ALA A 38 14.14 -17.10 14.87
CA ALA A 38 14.49 -15.84 15.52
C ALA A 38 13.40 -14.88 16.05
N GLY A 39 12.13 -15.28 16.24
CA GLY A 39 11.20 -14.52 17.11
C GLY A 39 10.94 -13.06 16.71
N GLU A 40 11.13 -12.71 15.44
CA GLU A 40 10.82 -11.39 14.89
C GLU A 40 9.33 -11.29 14.53
N ASP A 41 8.75 -10.09 14.68
CA ASP A 41 7.37 -9.79 14.31
C ASP A 41 7.28 -9.68 12.78
N VAL A 42 6.79 -10.75 12.15
CA VAL A 42 6.84 -10.88 10.68
C VAL A 42 5.50 -10.43 10.11
N VAL A 43 5.49 -9.25 9.49
CA VAL A 43 4.33 -8.77 8.73
C VAL A 43 4.13 -9.69 7.53
N PRO A 44 2.97 -10.34 7.36
CA PRO A 44 2.69 -11.18 6.20
C PRO A 44 2.88 -10.40 4.90
N ALA A 45 3.46 -11.04 3.88
CA ALA A 45 3.69 -10.40 2.57
C ALA A 45 2.39 -9.82 1.95
N SER A 46 1.23 -10.41 2.28
CA SER A 46 -0.09 -9.91 1.89
C SER A 46 -0.45 -8.58 2.55
N GLU A 47 -0.15 -8.41 3.84
CA GLU A 47 -0.38 -7.17 4.58
C GLU A 47 0.57 -6.07 4.12
N LEU A 48 1.85 -6.40 3.88
CA LEU A 48 2.81 -5.47 3.30
C LEU A 48 2.34 -4.97 1.91
N ALA A 49 1.88 -5.89 1.05
CA ALA A 49 1.35 -5.52 -0.27
C ALA A 49 0.09 -4.65 -0.17
N ALA A 50 -0.81 -4.93 0.79
CA ALA A 50 -2.00 -4.12 1.04
C ALA A 50 -1.63 -2.71 1.53
N ALA A 51 -0.69 -2.60 2.45
CA ALA A 51 -0.20 -1.32 2.97
C ALA A 51 0.46 -0.47 1.87
N ILE A 52 1.31 -1.07 1.03
CA ILE A 52 1.93 -0.38 -0.12
C ILE A 52 0.86 0.15 -1.07
N LYS A 53 -0.18 -0.63 -1.36
CA LYS A 53 -1.31 -0.19 -2.20
C LYS A 53 -2.04 1.00 -1.59
N GLN A 54 -2.28 0.99 -0.28
CA GLN A 54 -2.91 2.11 0.43
C GLN A 54 -2.03 3.37 0.39
N ILE A 55 -0.72 3.23 0.63
CA ILE A 55 0.25 4.34 0.57
C ILE A 55 0.21 5.01 -0.80
N ASN A 56 0.29 4.22 -1.89
CA ASN A 56 0.25 4.77 -3.25
C ASN A 56 -1.05 5.51 -3.55
N GLN A 57 -2.19 4.98 -3.07
CA GLN A 57 -3.49 5.63 -3.23
C GLN A 57 -3.55 6.96 -2.46
N LEU A 58 -3.06 6.99 -1.22
CA LEU A 58 -3.02 8.19 -0.40
C LEU A 58 -2.10 9.25 -1.00
N GLN A 59 -0.91 8.88 -1.47
CA GLN A 59 0.02 9.80 -2.15
C GLN A 59 -0.64 10.42 -3.39
N ARG A 60 -1.38 9.65 -4.19
CA ARG A 60 -2.12 10.17 -5.33
C ARG A 60 -3.23 11.15 -4.93
N LEU A 61 -3.98 10.85 -3.88
CA LEU A 61 -5.04 11.73 -3.38
C LEU A 61 -4.46 13.02 -2.81
N LEU A 62 -3.36 12.92 -2.06
CA LEU A 62 -2.65 14.06 -1.51
C LEU A 62 -2.17 14.99 -2.64
N GLY A 63 -1.51 14.47 -3.67
CA GLY A 63 -1.06 15.29 -4.81
C GLY A 63 -2.18 16.04 -5.51
N LYS A 64 -3.37 15.41 -5.67
CA LYS A 64 -4.55 16.11 -6.22
C LYS A 64 -5.00 17.26 -5.32
N LYS A 65 -5.06 17.02 -4.00
CA LYS A 65 -5.53 18.03 -3.05
C LYS A 65 -4.54 19.18 -2.90
N THR A 66 -3.24 18.90 -2.95
CA THR A 66 -2.19 19.92 -2.95
C THR A 66 -2.38 20.87 -4.13
N MET A 67 -2.53 20.33 -5.35
CA MET A 67 -2.71 21.17 -6.53
C MET A 67 -4.01 21.99 -6.51
N GLU A 68 -5.12 21.41 -6.01
CA GLU A 68 -6.37 22.14 -5.82
C GLU A 68 -6.19 23.31 -4.84
N VAL A 69 -5.49 23.09 -3.72
CA VAL A 69 -5.21 24.13 -2.71
C VAL A 69 -4.34 25.24 -3.29
N GLU A 70 -3.32 24.91 -4.09
CA GLU A 70 -2.47 25.92 -4.75
C GLU A 70 -3.29 26.80 -5.70
N ILE A 71 -4.10 26.21 -6.58
CA ILE A 71 -4.96 26.97 -7.50
C ILE A 71 -5.94 27.87 -6.73
N LEU A 72 -6.52 27.37 -5.64
CA LEU A 72 -7.43 28.16 -4.82
C LEU A 72 -6.72 29.31 -4.12
N LYS A 73 -5.49 29.11 -3.62
CA LYS A 73 -4.67 30.18 -3.05
C LYS A 73 -4.38 31.26 -4.09
N GLU A 74 -3.96 30.87 -5.29
CA GLU A 74 -3.74 31.81 -6.41
C GLU A 74 -5.00 32.60 -6.77
N ALA A 75 -6.16 31.92 -6.85
CA ALA A 75 -7.44 32.57 -7.13
C ALA A 75 -7.82 33.59 -6.04
N VAL A 76 -7.58 33.26 -4.77
CA VAL A 76 -7.81 34.17 -3.64
C VAL A 76 -6.87 35.39 -3.73
N GLU A 77 -5.58 35.18 -3.94
CA GLU A 77 -4.59 36.27 -4.09
C GLU A 77 -4.95 37.20 -5.26
N TYR A 78 -5.36 36.62 -6.39
CA TYR A 78 -5.82 37.37 -7.56
C TYR A 78 -7.06 38.22 -7.25
N ALA A 79 -8.06 37.64 -6.59
CA ALA A 79 -9.30 38.32 -6.24
C ALA A 79 -9.10 39.42 -5.19
N GLN A 80 -8.21 39.21 -4.21
CA GLN A 80 -7.79 40.23 -3.24
C GLN A 80 -7.09 41.39 -3.93
N SER A 81 -6.17 41.11 -4.87
CA SER A 81 -5.46 42.13 -5.66
C SER A 81 -6.43 43.01 -6.47
N ARG A 82 -7.55 42.43 -6.93
CA ARG A 82 -8.63 43.15 -7.63
C ARG A 82 -9.68 43.78 -6.71
N LYS A 83 -9.53 43.67 -5.39
CA LYS A 83 -10.50 44.11 -4.37
C LYS A 83 -11.91 43.51 -4.55
N TRP A 84 -11.99 42.34 -5.17
CA TRP A 84 -13.27 41.63 -5.37
C TRP A 84 -13.74 40.92 -4.11
N ILE A 85 -12.82 40.69 -3.16
CA ILE A 85 -13.08 40.11 -1.86
C ILE A 85 -12.45 41.03 -0.82
N ALA A 86 -13.18 41.35 0.25
CA ALA A 86 -12.59 42.05 1.40
C ALA A 86 -11.44 41.21 1.96
N HIS A 87 -10.36 41.84 2.42
CA HIS A 87 -9.23 41.16 3.05
C HIS A 87 -9.72 40.37 4.28
N VAL A 88 -10.06 39.10 4.08
CA VAL A 88 -10.04 38.12 5.16
C VAL A 88 -8.58 38.05 5.61
N PRO A 89 -8.25 38.14 6.91
CA PRO A 89 -6.88 37.98 7.36
C PRO A 89 -6.41 36.58 6.93
N LEU A 90 -5.56 36.52 5.91
CA LEU A 90 -4.84 35.29 5.58
C LEU A 90 -4.09 34.88 6.86
N LEU A 91 -4.23 33.61 7.26
CA LEU A 91 -3.37 33.00 8.28
C LEU A 91 -1.91 33.43 8.03
N PRO A 92 -1.13 33.68 9.09
CA PRO A 92 0.21 34.21 8.94
C PRO A 92 0.94 33.37 7.90
N SER A 93 1.43 34.02 6.84
CA SER A 93 2.42 33.40 5.97
C SER A 93 3.58 33.08 6.89
N ASP A 94 3.79 31.80 7.21
CA ASP A 94 4.98 31.31 7.90
C ASP A 94 6.16 31.71 7.01
N LYS A 95 6.70 32.89 7.29
CA LYS A 95 7.93 33.42 6.72
C LYS A 95 9.01 33.15 7.76
N GLU A 96 9.73 32.06 7.57
CA GLU A 96 11.14 32.00 7.95
C GLU A 96 11.98 32.75 6.91
#